data_AF-A0A966FPV4-F1
#
_entry.id   AF-A0A966FPV4-F1
#
_cell.length_a   1.000
_cell.length_b   1.000
_cell.length_c   1.000
_cell.angle_alpha   90.00
_cell.angle_beta   90.00
_cell.angle_gamma   90.00
#
_symmetry.space_group_name_H-M   'P 1'
#
loop_
_entity.id
_entity.type
_entity.pdbx_description
1 polymer ?
#
loop_
_entity_poly.entity_id
_entity_poly.type
_entity_poly.pdbx_seq_one_letter_code
_entity_poly.pdbx_strand_id
1 'polypeptide(L)'
;MKEVYVSDPKEIASGRIKEFYAPFLIPNLLLNWMDNPSLAPGRVVSSPWPERIEIISMEKLDVHTIKVKGYVVNVASGGENKLEITNKNPIVLIVKDSEKNTWLIDSAWSNEYAFYNGKELLKTLKEAFPNLSTIGERGEPYVEKSIYIVSSSFSFAVVDMQTGGAYTEYYTICMPQNGKLEVAQLKDKNGNIGPMFFDEGTSVKNEVKLNFFMDSKSNHILYQSILERNDSGVIDNITVEAYKWNEKKKLFEYSEEYSQEIKKELEERLVPKSVEISSLKFKEIRSEYSAIRSVAVYNGKVAFSAGSGHIKINNPKSANPNHILVCDAKSEKVEYSTQVSKDWVSIEDVQMNDNWIVFRVVEDPAGAPAECFVINRKTGKLIKLLQNYSWDGNSSSIDKDFTVDYVLLQGDYAYLVLNG
;
A
#
# COMPACT_ATOMS: atom_id res chain seq x y z
N MET A 1 4.69 1.00 20.39
CA MET A 1 5.00 -0.37 19.91
C MET A 1 3.78 -1.25 19.89
N LYS A 2 3.15 -1.55 21.03
CA LYS A 2 2.00 -2.47 21.07
C LYS A 2 0.77 -2.05 20.23
N GLU A 3 0.54 -0.76 19.99
CA GLU A 3 -0.63 -0.29 19.23
C GLU A 3 -0.40 -0.23 17.71
N VAL A 4 0.83 -0.48 17.25
CA VAL A 4 1.21 -0.36 15.83
C VAL A 4 1.35 -1.76 15.24
N TYR A 5 0.39 -2.18 14.43
CA TYR A 5 0.48 -3.41 13.64
C TYR A 5 1.14 -3.11 12.30
N VAL A 6 2.40 -3.50 12.15
CA VAL A 6 3.20 -3.25 10.94
C VAL A 6 2.87 -4.21 9.81
N SER A 7 2.11 -5.27 10.10
CA SER A 7 1.58 -6.24 9.13
C SER A 7 0.21 -5.86 8.56
N ASP A 8 -0.41 -4.78 9.05
CA ASP A 8 -1.64 -4.25 8.46
C ASP A 8 -1.39 -3.67 7.05
N PRO A 9 -2.44 -3.47 6.23
CA PRO A 9 -2.35 -2.69 4.99
C PRO A 9 -1.61 -1.36 5.22
N LYS A 10 -0.75 -0.98 4.26
CA LYS A 10 0.18 0.15 4.38
C LYS A 10 -0.51 1.42 4.88
N GLU A 11 -1.70 1.72 4.38
CA GLU A 11 -2.46 2.93 4.73
C GLU A 11 -2.85 2.94 6.21
N ILE A 12 -3.24 1.78 6.76
CA ILE A 12 -3.63 1.61 8.16
C ILE A 12 -2.38 1.67 9.05
N ALA A 13 -1.34 0.92 8.70
CA ALA A 13 -0.09 0.87 9.45
C ALA A 13 0.60 2.24 9.49
N SER A 14 0.62 2.96 8.36
CA SER A 14 1.15 4.32 8.23
C SER A 14 0.40 5.32 9.12
N GLY A 15 -0.94 5.24 9.15
CA GLY A 15 -1.77 6.04 10.06
C GLY A 15 -1.43 5.81 11.53
N ARG A 16 -1.28 4.55 11.95
CA ARG A 16 -0.88 4.18 13.32
C ARG A 16 0.54 4.64 13.67
N ILE A 17 1.49 4.48 12.75
CA ILE A 17 2.87 4.98 12.93
C ILE A 17 2.84 6.49 13.18
N LYS A 18 2.08 7.24 12.38
CA LYS A 18 1.94 8.69 12.55
C LYS A 18 1.33 9.04 13.91
N GLU A 19 0.26 8.38 14.31
CA GLU A 19 -0.41 8.64 15.59
C GLU A 19 0.49 8.34 16.79
N PHE A 20 1.12 7.17 16.81
CA PHE A 20 1.84 6.69 18.00
C PHE A 20 3.32 7.04 18.04
N TYR A 21 3.97 7.29 16.90
CA TYR A 21 5.42 7.53 16.83
C TYR A 21 5.81 8.97 16.53
N ALA A 22 4.98 9.78 15.86
CA ALA A 22 5.36 11.15 15.51
C ALA A 22 5.94 12.01 16.66
N PRO A 23 5.48 11.90 17.93
CA PRO A 23 6.07 12.66 19.03
C PRO A 23 7.52 12.31 19.38
N PHE A 24 8.01 11.14 18.95
CA PHE A 24 9.31 10.59 19.35
C PHE A 24 10.34 10.57 18.22
N LEU A 25 9.94 10.79 16.97
CA LEU A 25 10.80 10.64 15.80
C LEU A 25 11.12 12.00 15.19
N ILE A 26 12.27 12.09 14.53
CA ILE A 26 12.51 13.17 13.58
C ILE A 26 11.60 13.00 12.34
N PRO A 27 11.28 14.09 11.61
CA PRO A 27 10.41 14.02 10.44
C PRO A 27 10.85 13.00 9.38
N ASN A 28 12.16 12.90 9.11
CA ASN A 28 12.68 11.99 8.08
C ASN A 28 12.45 10.53 8.43
N LEU A 29 12.72 10.12 9.68
CA LEU A 29 12.48 8.75 10.14
C LEU A 29 10.99 8.42 10.14
N LEU A 30 10.15 9.37 10.56
CA LEU A 30 8.69 9.21 10.50
C LEU A 30 8.21 8.95 9.08
N LEU A 31 8.65 9.75 8.11
CA LEU A 31 8.27 9.59 6.70
C LEU A 31 8.75 8.23 6.15
N ASN A 32 9.98 7.82 6.48
CA ASN A 32 10.51 6.52 6.06
C ASN A 32 9.65 5.37 6.59
N TRP A 33 9.32 5.38 7.88
CA TRP A 33 8.47 4.35 8.48
C TRP A 33 7.02 4.39 7.99
N MET A 34 6.49 5.56 7.63
CA MET A 34 5.19 5.68 6.99
C MET A 34 5.17 5.13 5.56
N ASP A 35 6.27 5.23 4.82
CA ASP A 35 6.41 4.67 3.47
C ASP A 35 6.62 3.15 3.50
N ASN A 36 7.40 2.66 4.46
CA ASN A 36 7.64 1.24 4.68
C ASN A 36 7.43 0.86 6.17
N PRO A 37 6.18 0.58 6.58
CA PRO A 37 5.84 0.25 7.97
C PRO A 37 6.61 -0.92 8.56
N SER A 38 7.06 -1.87 7.74
CA SER A 38 7.80 -3.06 8.19
C SER A 38 9.16 -2.75 8.84
N LEU A 39 9.71 -1.55 8.61
CA LEU A 39 10.97 -1.10 9.22
C LEU A 39 10.78 -0.60 10.66
N ALA A 40 9.56 -0.24 11.05
CA ALA A 40 9.28 0.27 12.37
C ALA A 40 9.14 -0.88 13.40
N PRO A 41 9.60 -0.71 14.65
CA PRO A 41 9.24 -1.62 15.73
C PRO A 41 7.71 -1.66 15.89
N GLY A 42 7.11 -2.85 15.93
CA GLY A 42 5.66 -2.98 16.05
C GLY A 42 5.19 -4.43 16.10
N ARG A 43 3.87 -4.62 16.20
CA ARG A 43 3.22 -5.93 16.15
C ARG A 43 3.23 -6.46 14.72
N VAL A 44 3.77 -7.65 14.55
CA VAL A 44 3.62 -8.45 13.32
C VAL A 44 2.46 -9.42 13.44
N VAL A 45 2.21 -9.91 14.66
CA VAL A 45 1.13 -10.83 15.02
C VAL A 45 0.45 -10.35 16.31
N SER A 46 -0.72 -10.89 16.63
CA SER A 46 -1.44 -10.55 17.87
C SER A 46 -0.73 -11.05 19.13
N SER A 47 0.03 -12.14 19.04
CA SER A 47 0.86 -12.70 20.11
C SER A 47 1.99 -13.55 19.50
N PRO A 48 3.23 -13.46 20.02
CA PRO A 48 3.68 -12.50 21.03
C PRO A 48 3.74 -11.07 20.47
N TRP A 49 3.71 -10.06 21.34
CA TRP A 49 3.76 -8.65 20.95
C TRP A 49 4.88 -7.88 21.67
N PRO A 50 5.41 -6.80 21.08
CA PRO A 50 6.41 -5.95 21.74
C PRO A 50 5.75 -5.11 22.85
N GLU A 51 6.20 -5.31 24.09
CA GLU A 51 5.65 -4.62 25.26
C GLU A 51 6.45 -3.35 25.60
N ARG A 52 7.78 -3.47 25.67
CA ARG A 52 8.67 -2.37 26.09
C ARG A 52 10.06 -2.49 25.48
N ILE A 53 10.83 -1.40 25.55
CA ILE A 53 12.28 -1.42 25.32
C ILE A 53 12.98 -1.45 26.68
N GLU A 54 13.82 -2.46 26.91
CA GLU A 54 14.69 -2.56 28.08
C GLU A 54 16.07 -2.02 27.70
N ILE A 55 16.42 -0.83 28.19
CA ILE A 55 17.69 -0.17 27.89
C ILE A 55 18.81 -0.87 28.65
N ILE A 56 19.89 -1.21 27.95
CA ILE A 56 21.10 -1.82 28.54
C ILE A 56 22.29 -0.87 28.58
N SER A 57 22.37 0.08 27.64
CA SER A 57 23.42 1.10 27.65
C SER A 57 22.99 2.36 26.91
N MET A 58 23.55 3.49 27.33
CA MET A 58 23.47 4.77 26.63
C MET A 58 24.88 5.32 26.52
N GLU A 59 25.29 5.62 25.30
CA GLU A 59 26.62 6.12 24.96
C GLU A 59 26.48 7.47 24.29
N LYS A 60 27.13 8.50 24.83
CA LYS A 60 27.16 9.81 24.21
C LYS A 60 28.13 9.77 23.03
N LEU A 61 27.64 9.99 21.81
CA LEU A 61 28.47 10.06 20.61
C LEU A 61 29.06 11.47 20.45
N ASP A 62 28.26 12.50 20.71
CA ASP A 62 28.67 13.90 20.74
C ASP A 62 27.73 14.73 21.65
N VAL A 63 27.83 16.06 21.67
CA VAL A 63 27.03 16.95 22.54
C VAL A 63 25.52 16.79 22.32
N HIS A 64 25.13 16.49 21.08
CA HIS A 64 23.78 16.49 20.54
C HIS A 64 23.27 15.08 20.18
N THR A 65 24.12 14.04 20.27
CA THR A 65 23.79 12.67 19.83
C THR A 65 24.10 11.61 20.90
N ILE A 66 23.13 10.73 21.14
CA ILE A 66 23.23 9.57 22.05
C ILE A 66 22.88 8.28 21.29
N LYS A 67 23.71 7.26 21.45
CA LYS A 67 23.43 5.88 21.02
C LYS A 67 22.86 5.10 22.19
N VAL A 68 21.63 4.61 22.03
CA VAL A 68 20.93 3.77 23.02
C VAL A 68 20.93 2.34 22.52
N LYS A 69 21.38 1.39 23.36
CA LYS A 69 21.24 -0.05 23.11
C LYS A 69 20.23 -0.63 24.09
N GLY A 70 19.38 -1.52 23.60
CA GLY A 70 18.38 -2.17 24.42
C GLY A 70 17.78 -3.40 23.77
N TYR A 71 16.75 -3.94 24.40
CA TYR A 71 15.99 -5.06 23.88
C TYR A 71 14.51 -4.69 23.76
N VAL A 72 13.90 -4.96 22.61
CA VAL A 72 12.45 -5.05 22.51
C VAL A 72 12.02 -6.34 23.19
N VAL A 73 11.37 -6.20 24.33
CA VAL A 73 10.85 -7.33 25.11
C VAL A 73 9.48 -7.71 24.57
N ASN A 74 9.40 -8.90 23.98
CA ASN A 74 8.14 -9.47 23.52
C ASN A 74 7.52 -10.32 24.61
N VAL A 75 6.21 -10.23 24.72
CA VAL A 75 5.43 -10.98 25.71
C VAL A 75 4.26 -11.71 25.04
N ALA A 76 3.80 -12.77 25.68
CA ALA A 76 2.53 -13.41 25.38
C ALA A 76 1.66 -13.44 26.65
N SER A 77 0.36 -13.61 26.47
CA SER A 77 -0.56 -13.91 27.56
C SER A 77 -0.17 -15.27 28.18
N GLY A 78 0.31 -15.26 29.42
CA GLY A 78 0.48 -16.44 30.24
C GLY A 78 -0.79 -16.79 31.02
N GLY A 79 -0.75 -17.90 31.75
CA GLY A 79 -1.81 -18.25 32.70
C GLY A 79 -1.95 -17.20 33.82
N GLU A 80 -3.12 -17.15 34.45
CA GLU A 80 -3.41 -16.27 35.61
C GLU A 80 -3.16 -14.77 35.38
N ASN A 81 -3.49 -14.23 34.19
CA ASN A 81 -3.29 -12.80 33.85
C ASN A 81 -1.83 -12.31 33.95
N LYS A 82 -0.85 -13.21 33.85
CA LYS A 82 0.57 -12.85 33.84
C LYS A 82 1.05 -12.68 32.40
N LEU A 83 1.93 -11.71 32.19
CA LEU A 83 2.67 -11.59 30.94
C LEU A 83 3.93 -12.45 31.03
N GLU A 84 4.10 -13.35 30.08
CA GLU A 84 5.32 -14.16 29.97
C GLU A 84 6.22 -13.57 28.90
N ILE A 85 7.49 -13.34 29.24
CA ILE A 85 8.50 -12.89 28.27
C ILE A 85 8.79 -14.06 27.33
N THR A 86 8.52 -13.88 26.04
CA THR A 86 8.74 -14.90 25.02
C THR A 86 10.08 -14.74 24.33
N ASN A 87 10.49 -13.50 24.06
CA ASN A 87 11.76 -13.20 23.40
C ASN A 87 12.22 -11.76 23.68
N LYS A 88 13.53 -11.52 23.54
CA LYS A 88 14.17 -10.20 23.57
C LYS A 88 14.90 -9.95 22.25
N ASN A 89 14.38 -9.06 21.42
CA ASN A 89 15.03 -8.69 20.16
C ASN A 89 15.97 -7.50 20.39
N PRO A 90 17.22 -7.52 19.89
CA PRO A 90 18.13 -6.39 20.03
C PRO A 90 17.59 -5.17 19.30
N ILE A 91 17.76 -3.98 19.88
CA ILE A 91 17.45 -2.71 19.24
C ILE A 91 18.51 -1.67 19.56
N VAL A 92 18.86 -0.87 18.56
CA VAL A 92 19.70 0.31 18.71
C VAL A 92 18.93 1.53 18.23
N LEU A 93 19.02 2.62 18.99
CA LEU A 93 18.45 3.91 18.65
C LEU A 93 19.57 4.96 18.61
N ILE A 94 19.58 5.80 17.59
CA ILE A 94 20.32 7.06 17.58
C ILE A 94 19.33 8.15 17.94
N VAL A 95 19.60 8.86 19.02
CA VAL A 95 18.74 9.91 19.55
C VAL A 95 19.50 11.22 19.47
N LYS A 96 18.88 12.23 18.86
CA LYS A 96 19.44 13.57 18.74
C LYS A 96 18.60 14.58 19.51
N ASP A 97 19.22 15.59 20.09
CA ASP A 97 18.46 16.72 20.61
C ASP A 97 17.93 17.56 19.43
N SER A 98 16.74 18.12 19.64
CA SER A 98 16.09 19.01 18.68
C SER A 98 16.32 20.46 19.08
N GLU A 99 16.08 21.38 18.14
CA GLU A 99 16.10 22.83 18.40
C GLU A 99 15.15 23.28 19.53
N LYS A 100 14.19 22.42 19.92
CA LYS A 100 13.23 22.67 21.02
C LYS A 100 13.64 22.03 22.35
N ASN A 101 14.90 21.63 22.51
CA ASN A 101 15.42 20.91 23.70
C ASN A 101 14.67 19.59 23.97
N THR A 102 14.15 18.93 22.93
CA THR A 102 13.56 17.58 23.04
C THR A 102 14.45 16.57 22.34
N TRP A 103 14.64 15.40 22.94
CA TRP A 103 15.40 14.31 22.33
C TRP A 103 14.48 13.49 21.43
N LEU A 104 14.84 13.37 20.15
CA LEU A 104 14.09 12.64 19.13
C LEU A 104 14.94 11.52 18.54
N ILE A 105 14.29 10.41 18.20
CA ILE A 105 14.93 9.28 17.54
C ILE A 105 15.18 9.67 16.08
N ASP A 106 16.45 9.69 15.72
CA ASP A 106 16.98 9.99 14.39
C ASP A 106 17.02 8.72 13.52
N SER A 107 17.49 7.62 14.11
CA SER A 107 17.58 6.31 13.46
C SER A 107 17.30 5.20 14.45
N ALA A 108 16.72 4.10 13.98
CA ALA A 108 16.45 2.92 14.80
C ALA A 108 16.49 1.65 13.97
N TRP A 109 17.16 0.63 14.48
CA TRP A 109 17.20 -0.70 13.86
C TRP A 109 17.09 -1.79 14.93
N SER A 110 16.30 -2.81 14.61
CA SER A 110 16.00 -3.94 15.49
C SER A 110 16.10 -5.24 14.72
N ASN A 111 17.25 -5.90 14.83
CA ASN A 111 17.55 -7.16 14.14
C ASN A 111 18.55 -7.99 14.96
N GLU A 112 18.76 -9.26 14.60
CA GLU A 112 19.64 -10.18 15.33
C GLU A 112 21.12 -9.74 15.37
N TYR A 113 21.52 -8.89 14.43
CA TYR A 113 22.86 -8.33 14.31
C TYR A 113 22.95 -6.87 14.79
N ALA A 114 21.92 -6.31 15.44
CA ALA A 114 21.92 -4.89 15.79
C ALA A 114 23.08 -4.50 16.73
N PHE A 115 23.60 -5.47 17.49
CA PHE A 115 24.75 -5.32 18.38
C PHE A 115 26.08 -5.77 17.77
N TYR A 116 26.11 -6.12 16.48
CA TYR A 116 27.33 -6.51 15.81
C TYR A 116 28.37 -5.37 15.89
N ASN A 117 29.64 -5.75 15.99
CA ASN A 117 30.72 -4.79 16.21
C ASN A 117 31.00 -4.01 14.91
N GLY A 118 30.68 -2.71 14.92
CA GLY A 118 30.85 -1.84 13.76
C GLY A 118 32.31 -1.67 13.32
N LYS A 119 33.28 -1.76 14.25
CA LYS A 119 34.72 -1.73 13.91
C LYS A 119 35.17 -3.00 13.21
N GLU A 120 34.63 -4.14 13.63
CA GLU A 120 34.86 -5.42 12.95
C GLU A 120 34.24 -5.39 11.56
N LEU A 121 33.01 -4.89 11.44
CA LEU A 121 32.33 -4.73 10.16
C LEU A 121 33.10 -3.80 9.23
N LEU A 122 33.59 -2.65 9.72
CA LEU A 122 34.42 -1.72 8.97
C LEU A 122 35.67 -2.41 8.38
N LYS A 123 36.31 -3.28 9.14
CA LYS A 123 37.46 -4.06 8.66
C LYS A 123 37.06 -5.01 7.54
N THR A 124 36.00 -5.81 7.74
CA THR A 124 35.46 -6.71 6.72
C THR A 124 35.12 -5.96 5.43
N LEU A 125 34.46 -4.80 5.52
CA LEU A 125 34.07 -4.00 4.37
C LEU A 125 35.28 -3.43 3.62
N LYS A 126 36.29 -2.93 4.33
CA LYS A 126 37.52 -2.41 3.69
C LYS A 126 38.34 -3.51 3.01
N GLU A 127 38.33 -4.73 3.54
CA GLU A 127 38.96 -5.88 2.92
C GLU A 127 38.21 -6.33 1.66
N ALA A 128 36.87 -6.31 1.68
CA ALA A 128 36.04 -6.68 0.54
C ALA A 128 36.04 -5.61 -0.58
N PHE A 129 36.15 -4.34 -0.23
CA PHE A 129 36.10 -3.20 -1.15
C PHE A 129 37.35 -2.32 -1.05
N PRO A 130 38.54 -2.83 -1.41
CA PRO A 130 39.81 -2.13 -1.21
C PRO A 130 39.92 -0.80 -1.96
N ASN A 131 39.12 -0.63 -3.02
CA ASN A 131 39.11 0.58 -3.86
C ASN A 131 38.10 1.65 -3.38
N LEU A 132 37.28 1.37 -2.37
CA LEU A 132 36.31 2.31 -1.83
C LEU A 132 36.84 2.90 -0.52
N SER A 133 37.66 3.95 -0.63
CA SER A 133 38.35 4.56 0.53
C SER A 133 37.41 5.22 1.53
N THR A 134 36.20 5.57 1.11
CA THR A 134 35.24 6.36 1.89
C THR A 134 34.41 5.54 2.88
N ILE A 135 34.55 4.21 2.91
CA ILE A 135 33.80 3.34 3.83
C ILE A 135 34.05 3.76 5.28
N GLY A 136 32.95 4.05 5.98
CA GLY A 136 32.98 4.49 7.37
C GLY A 136 33.36 5.96 7.59
N GLU A 137 33.41 6.80 6.55
CA GLU A 137 33.67 8.23 6.72
C GLU A 137 32.57 8.95 7.52
N ARG A 138 31.33 8.43 7.49
CA ARG A 138 30.18 9.00 8.19
C ARG A 138 29.94 8.40 9.59
N GLY A 139 30.65 7.33 9.95
CA GLY A 139 30.46 6.62 11.20
C GLY A 139 30.88 5.15 11.13
N GLU A 140 30.67 4.40 12.22
CA GLU A 140 30.86 2.94 12.20
C GLU A 140 29.74 2.26 11.38
N PRO A 141 30.06 1.44 10.37
CA PRO A 141 29.10 0.61 9.67
C PRO A 141 28.26 -0.23 10.62
N TYR A 142 27.00 -0.46 10.27
CA TYR A 142 26.07 -1.23 11.09
C TYR A 142 25.11 -2.05 10.23
N VAL A 143 24.52 -3.08 10.85
CA VAL A 143 23.48 -3.88 10.20
C VAL A 143 22.15 -3.16 10.36
N GLU A 144 21.66 -2.58 9.27
CA GLU A 144 20.38 -1.86 9.21
C GLU A 144 19.21 -2.83 9.41
N LYS A 145 19.21 -3.92 8.64
CA LYS A 145 18.16 -4.95 8.68
C LYS A 145 18.76 -6.34 8.45
N SER A 146 18.07 -7.37 8.93
CA SER A 146 18.36 -8.75 8.56
C SER A 146 17.27 -9.31 7.65
N ILE A 147 17.66 -10.17 6.73
CA ILE A 147 16.77 -10.84 5.78
C ILE A 147 16.82 -12.32 6.08
N TYR A 148 15.70 -12.85 6.55
CA TYR A 148 15.57 -14.28 6.78
C TYR A 148 15.37 -15.01 5.45
N ILE A 149 16.18 -16.04 5.22
CA ILE A 149 16.01 -16.95 4.07
C ILE A 149 15.52 -18.29 4.62
N VAL A 150 14.31 -18.71 4.23
CA VAL A 150 13.64 -19.90 4.78
C VAL A 150 14.45 -21.18 4.52
N SER A 151 15.20 -21.21 3.41
CA SER A 151 16.08 -22.33 3.07
C SER A 151 17.39 -22.36 3.84
N SER A 152 17.77 -21.29 4.55
CA SER A 152 19.02 -21.20 5.30
C SER A 152 18.76 -21.15 6.79
N SER A 153 19.65 -21.76 7.57
CA SER A 153 19.62 -21.67 9.04
C SER A 153 20.11 -20.31 9.57
N PHE A 154 20.13 -19.28 8.73
CA PHE A 154 20.71 -17.98 9.01
C PHE A 154 20.01 -16.87 8.23
N SER A 155 20.15 -15.63 8.71
CA SER A 155 19.71 -14.43 8.01
C SER A 155 20.89 -13.70 7.37
N PHE A 156 20.64 -13.01 6.26
CA PHE A 156 21.60 -12.08 5.69
C PHE A 156 21.54 -10.76 6.46
N ALA A 157 22.66 -10.07 6.56
CA ALA A 157 22.76 -8.73 7.11
C ALA A 157 22.83 -7.73 5.97
N VAL A 158 21.88 -6.79 5.90
CA VAL A 158 22.01 -5.61 5.05
C VAL A 158 22.77 -4.57 5.85
N VAL A 159 23.93 -4.20 5.33
CA VAL A 159 24.92 -3.39 6.02
C VAL A 159 24.95 -2.00 5.40
N ASP A 160 24.62 -0.99 6.19
CA ASP A 160 24.92 0.40 5.88
C ASP A 160 26.43 0.60 6.01
N MET A 161 27.07 0.96 4.89
CA MET A 161 28.53 1.09 4.80
C MET A 161 29.05 2.43 5.33
N GLN A 162 28.16 3.31 5.79
CA GLN A 162 28.45 4.66 6.28
C GLN A 162 29.25 5.49 5.27
N THR A 163 28.86 5.35 4.01
CA THR A 163 29.41 6.02 2.84
C THR A 163 28.35 6.05 1.74
N GLY A 164 28.51 6.93 0.77
CA GLY A 164 27.62 7.01 -0.37
C GLY A 164 27.80 8.28 -1.18
N GLY A 165 26.85 8.53 -2.08
CA GLY A 165 26.80 9.73 -2.89
C GLY A 165 26.21 10.94 -2.13
N ALA A 166 25.91 11.99 -2.89
CA ALA A 166 25.27 13.20 -2.34
C ALA A 166 23.83 12.95 -1.85
N TYR A 167 23.14 11.97 -2.45
CA TYR A 167 21.73 11.65 -2.17
C TYR A 167 21.50 10.15 -1.98
N THR A 168 22.57 9.35 -1.89
CA THR A 168 22.51 7.89 -1.77
C THR A 168 23.40 7.43 -0.63
N GLU A 169 22.94 6.40 0.06
CA GLU A 169 23.76 5.60 0.97
C GLU A 169 24.11 4.28 0.28
N TYR A 170 25.29 3.76 0.58
CA TYR A 170 25.75 2.47 0.04
C TYR A 170 25.50 1.36 1.06
N TYR A 171 24.87 0.29 0.57
CA TYR A 171 24.57 -0.90 1.32
C TYR A 171 25.25 -2.12 0.71
N THR A 172 25.69 -3.06 1.52
CA THR A 172 26.11 -4.38 1.04
C THR A 172 25.41 -5.49 1.81
N ILE A 173 25.53 -6.70 1.30
CA ILE A 173 24.95 -7.88 1.91
C ILE A 173 26.06 -8.68 2.54
N CYS A 174 25.96 -8.93 3.84
CA CYS A 174 26.83 -9.84 4.54
C CYS A 174 26.08 -11.12 4.93
N MET A 175 26.81 -12.21 5.07
CA MET A 175 26.31 -13.48 5.58
C MET A 175 27.20 -13.98 6.71
N PRO A 176 26.63 -14.69 7.70
CA PRO A 176 27.42 -15.27 8.77
C PRO A 176 28.31 -16.40 8.24
N GLN A 177 29.60 -16.30 8.52
CA GLN A 177 30.62 -17.28 8.21
C GLN A 177 31.63 -17.33 9.36
N ASN A 178 31.84 -18.52 9.94
CA ASN A 178 32.80 -18.75 11.03
C ASN A 178 32.61 -17.82 12.26
N GLY A 179 31.36 -17.49 12.61
CA GLY A 179 31.04 -16.62 13.74
C GLY A 179 31.21 -15.12 13.48
N LYS A 180 31.48 -14.73 12.23
CA LYS A 180 31.60 -13.33 11.78
C LYS A 180 30.67 -13.07 10.61
N LEU A 181 30.43 -11.81 10.32
CA LEU A 181 29.79 -11.39 9.07
C LEU A 181 30.87 -11.19 7.99
N GLU A 182 30.68 -11.84 6.85
CA GLU A 182 31.51 -11.70 5.64
C GLU A 182 30.65 -11.19 4.49
N VAL A 183 31.23 -10.39 3.58
CA VAL A 183 30.49 -9.86 2.43
C VAL A 183 30.10 -11.01 1.49
N ALA A 184 28.80 -11.12 1.22
CA ALA A 184 28.25 -12.11 0.31
C ALA A 184 28.84 -11.92 -1.09
N GLN A 185 29.04 -13.03 -1.79
CA GLN A 185 29.50 -13.01 -3.18
C GLN A 185 28.29 -12.91 -4.11
N LEU A 186 28.43 -12.12 -5.16
CA LEU A 186 27.43 -11.94 -6.19
C LEU A 186 28.04 -12.19 -7.56
N LYS A 187 27.27 -12.80 -8.44
CA LYS A 187 27.60 -12.97 -9.85
C LYS A 187 26.85 -11.94 -10.68
N ASP A 188 27.58 -11.02 -11.31
CA ASP A 188 27.00 -9.94 -12.13
C ASP A 188 26.41 -10.47 -13.45
N LYS A 189 25.76 -9.57 -14.20
CA LYS A 189 25.22 -9.83 -15.53
C LYS A 189 26.26 -10.26 -16.57
N ASN A 190 27.54 -9.95 -16.35
CA ASN A 190 28.66 -10.35 -17.20
C ASN A 190 29.27 -11.70 -16.75
N GLY A 191 28.81 -12.25 -15.64
CA GLY A 191 29.27 -13.49 -15.05
C GLY A 191 30.46 -13.37 -14.09
N ASN A 192 30.93 -12.17 -13.78
CA ASN A 192 31.99 -11.94 -12.80
C ASN A 192 31.46 -12.20 -11.39
N ILE A 193 32.26 -12.86 -10.56
CA ILE A 193 31.91 -13.15 -9.17
C ILE A 193 32.76 -12.25 -8.26
N GLY A 194 32.11 -11.52 -7.36
CA GLY A 194 32.77 -10.68 -6.38
C GLY A 194 31.82 -10.03 -5.38
N PRO A 195 32.35 -9.26 -4.43
CA PRO A 195 31.52 -8.45 -3.54
C PRO A 195 30.87 -7.30 -4.34
N MET A 196 29.64 -6.95 -3.98
CA MET A 196 28.92 -5.79 -4.54
C MET A 196 28.30 -4.96 -3.44
N PHE A 197 28.13 -3.68 -3.73
CA PHE A 197 27.32 -2.77 -2.94
C PHE A 197 26.21 -2.19 -3.83
N PHE A 198 25.18 -1.66 -3.18
CA PHE A 198 23.97 -1.14 -3.78
C PHE A 198 23.71 0.24 -3.21
N ASP A 199 23.19 1.11 -4.04
CA ASP A 199 22.69 2.42 -3.64
C ASP A 199 21.25 2.31 -3.13
N GLU A 200 20.92 3.12 -2.12
CA GLU A 200 19.55 3.47 -1.79
C GLU A 200 19.47 4.95 -1.46
N GLY A 201 18.49 5.64 -2.02
CA GLY A 201 18.39 7.08 -1.92
C GLY A 201 17.37 7.69 -2.87
N THR A 202 17.08 8.97 -2.69
CA THR A 202 16.08 9.66 -3.51
C THR A 202 16.49 11.13 -3.71
N SER A 203 16.25 11.61 -4.91
CA SER A 203 16.38 12.99 -5.34
C SER A 203 15.15 13.40 -6.15
N VAL A 204 15.11 14.65 -6.63
CA VAL A 204 14.01 15.14 -7.47
C VAL A 204 13.84 14.31 -8.74
N LYS A 205 14.95 13.87 -9.34
CA LYS A 205 14.94 13.14 -10.63
C LYS A 205 15.09 11.64 -10.48
N ASN A 206 15.88 11.18 -9.50
CA ASN A 206 16.25 9.78 -9.38
C ASN A 206 15.84 9.21 -8.03
N GLU A 207 15.28 8.01 -8.04
CA GLU A 207 15.02 7.20 -6.85
C GLU A 207 15.69 5.84 -7.06
N VAL A 208 16.48 5.41 -6.08
CA VAL A 208 17.11 4.09 -6.07
C VAL A 208 16.72 3.38 -4.80
N LYS A 209 16.24 2.13 -4.92
CA LYS A 209 15.79 1.34 -3.78
C LYS A 209 16.35 -0.07 -3.81
N LEU A 210 16.86 -0.52 -2.67
CA LEU A 210 17.31 -1.89 -2.44
C LEU A 210 16.18 -2.71 -1.80
N ASN A 211 15.74 -3.75 -2.49
CA ASN A 211 14.58 -4.54 -2.11
C ASN A 211 14.89 -6.02 -2.03
N PHE A 212 14.09 -6.72 -1.23
CA PHE A 212 14.18 -8.16 -1.04
C PHE A 212 12.78 -8.75 -0.98
N PHE A 213 12.59 -9.88 -1.63
CA PHE A 213 11.38 -10.66 -1.45
C PHE A 213 11.66 -12.16 -1.58
N MET A 214 10.70 -12.94 -1.11
CA MET A 214 10.63 -14.36 -1.35
C MET A 214 9.42 -14.62 -2.25
N ASP A 215 9.63 -15.30 -3.37
CA ASP A 215 8.54 -15.65 -4.27
C ASP A 215 7.71 -16.85 -3.74
N SER A 216 6.64 -17.19 -4.45
CA SER A 216 5.76 -18.31 -4.10
C SER A 216 6.43 -19.70 -4.15
N LYS A 217 7.61 -19.80 -4.75
CA LYS A 217 8.43 -21.02 -4.85
C LYS A 217 9.59 -21.01 -3.85
N SER A 218 9.58 -20.09 -2.89
CA SER A 218 10.65 -19.88 -1.90
C SER A 218 12.00 -19.52 -2.52
N ASN A 219 12.00 -18.89 -3.71
CA ASN A 219 13.20 -18.26 -4.24
C ASN A 219 13.39 -16.91 -3.54
N HIS A 220 14.60 -16.66 -3.08
CA HIS A 220 14.97 -15.41 -2.44
C HIS A 220 15.65 -14.48 -3.44
N ILE A 221 15.02 -13.33 -3.64
CA ILE A 221 15.41 -12.36 -4.65
C ILE A 221 15.83 -11.08 -3.96
N LEU A 222 17.03 -10.63 -4.28
CA LEU A 222 17.58 -9.32 -3.98
C LEU A 222 17.51 -8.51 -5.26
N TYR A 223 16.98 -7.29 -5.23
CA TYR A 223 17.01 -6.43 -6.42
C TYR A 223 17.18 -4.96 -6.06
N GLN A 224 17.85 -4.24 -6.95
CA GLN A 224 17.87 -2.78 -6.93
C GLN A 224 16.99 -2.26 -8.06
N SER A 225 16.11 -1.31 -7.75
CA SER A 225 15.35 -0.58 -8.77
C SER A 225 15.77 0.88 -8.83
N ILE A 226 15.95 1.40 -10.03
CA ILE A 226 16.26 2.80 -10.32
C ILE A 226 15.08 3.36 -11.10
N LEU A 227 14.46 4.41 -10.57
CA LEU A 227 13.40 5.17 -11.21
C LEU A 227 13.93 6.54 -11.58
N GLU A 228 13.84 6.89 -12.86
CA GLU A 228 14.22 8.20 -13.37
C GLU A 228 12.96 8.97 -13.79
N ARG A 229 12.97 10.27 -13.51
CA ARG A 229 11.87 11.18 -13.80
C ARG A 229 12.35 12.29 -14.71
N ASN A 230 11.52 12.62 -15.69
CA ASN A 230 11.73 13.78 -16.56
C ASN A 230 11.49 15.11 -15.83
N ASP A 231 11.68 16.23 -16.52
CA ASP A 231 11.50 17.58 -15.96
C ASP A 231 10.05 17.87 -15.52
N SER A 232 9.07 17.09 -15.97
CA SER A 232 7.67 17.17 -15.53
C SER A 232 7.39 16.31 -14.29
N GLY A 233 8.39 15.62 -13.74
CA GLY A 233 8.24 14.72 -12.60
C GLY A 233 7.62 13.36 -12.95
N VAL A 234 7.44 13.06 -14.24
CA VAL A 234 6.88 11.79 -14.71
C VAL A 234 7.99 10.76 -14.82
N ILE A 235 7.75 9.55 -14.31
CA ILE A 235 8.67 8.42 -14.46
C ILE A 235 8.71 8.01 -15.93
N ASP A 236 9.88 8.11 -16.55
CA ASP A 236 10.09 7.79 -17.97
C ASP A 236 11.10 6.66 -18.19
N ASN A 237 11.91 6.32 -17.18
CA ASN A 237 12.75 5.13 -17.21
C ASN A 237 12.73 4.37 -15.88
N ILE A 238 12.72 3.03 -16.01
CA ILE A 238 12.81 2.08 -14.90
C ILE A 238 13.89 1.07 -15.26
N THR A 239 14.90 0.96 -14.40
CA THR A 239 15.94 -0.06 -14.46
C THR A 239 15.86 -0.95 -13.24
N VAL A 240 15.99 -2.26 -13.44
CA VAL A 240 16.01 -3.24 -12.35
C VAL A 240 17.17 -4.20 -12.57
N GLU A 241 17.97 -4.45 -11.53
CA GLU A 241 18.92 -5.55 -11.50
C GLU A 241 18.57 -6.48 -10.35
N ALA A 242 18.13 -7.69 -10.68
CA ALA A 242 17.70 -8.71 -9.73
C ALA A 242 18.70 -9.86 -9.65
N TYR A 243 18.88 -10.38 -8.44
CA TYR A 243 19.81 -11.43 -8.10
C TYR A 243 19.10 -12.51 -7.28
N LYS A 244 19.16 -13.75 -7.76
CA LYS A 244 18.57 -14.91 -7.11
C LYS A 244 19.60 -15.62 -6.24
N TRP A 245 19.25 -15.91 -4.99
CA TRP A 245 20.09 -16.71 -4.11
C TRP A 245 20.26 -18.14 -4.65
N ASN A 246 21.51 -18.60 -4.78
CA ASN A 246 21.85 -19.98 -5.08
C ASN A 246 22.38 -20.69 -3.83
N GLU A 247 21.53 -21.48 -3.19
CA GLU A 247 21.86 -22.23 -1.96
C GLU A 247 23.06 -23.18 -2.13
N LYS A 248 23.23 -23.79 -3.30
CA LYS A 248 24.33 -24.75 -3.55
C LYS A 248 25.67 -24.04 -3.71
N LYS A 249 25.68 -22.89 -4.38
CA LYS A 249 26.90 -22.10 -4.63
C LYS A 249 27.19 -21.08 -3.54
N LYS A 250 26.23 -20.84 -2.63
CA LYS A 250 26.29 -19.83 -1.57
C LYS A 250 26.60 -18.42 -2.10
N LEU A 251 25.97 -18.04 -3.21
CA LEU A 251 26.12 -16.72 -3.83
C LEU A 251 24.82 -16.28 -4.50
N PHE A 252 24.63 -14.97 -4.65
CA PHE A 252 23.51 -14.40 -5.42
C PHE A 252 23.88 -14.31 -6.91
N GLU A 253 23.05 -14.86 -7.79
CA GLU A 253 23.29 -14.85 -9.24
C GLU A 253 22.33 -13.87 -9.93
N TYR A 254 22.87 -12.97 -10.76
CA TYR A 254 22.05 -12.12 -11.62
C TYR A 254 21.03 -12.95 -12.39
N SER A 255 19.79 -12.46 -12.42
CA SER A 255 18.68 -13.08 -13.11
C SER A 255 18.00 -12.09 -14.04
N GLU A 256 18.20 -12.30 -15.34
CA GLU A 256 17.48 -11.54 -16.38
C GLU A 256 15.97 -11.71 -16.26
N GLU A 257 15.51 -12.94 -15.98
CA GLU A 257 14.09 -13.27 -15.81
C GLU A 257 13.42 -12.41 -14.73
N TYR A 258 13.96 -12.41 -13.50
CA TYR A 258 13.40 -11.58 -12.42
C TYR A 258 13.59 -10.08 -12.67
N SER A 259 14.70 -9.68 -13.30
CA SER A 259 14.94 -8.27 -13.62
C SER A 259 13.85 -7.72 -14.55
N GLN A 260 13.48 -8.49 -15.58
CA GLN A 260 12.41 -8.10 -16.52
C GLN A 260 11.01 -8.21 -15.90
N GLU A 261 10.74 -9.25 -15.11
CA GLU A 261 9.45 -9.44 -14.44
C GLU A 261 9.14 -8.28 -13.49
N ILE A 262 10.08 -7.96 -12.60
CA ILE A 262 9.95 -6.87 -11.62
C ILE A 262 9.87 -5.52 -12.31
N LYS A 263 10.68 -5.30 -13.36
CA LYS A 263 10.62 -4.07 -14.16
C LYS A 263 9.21 -3.87 -14.72
N LYS A 264 8.63 -4.90 -15.34
CA LYS A 264 7.29 -4.83 -15.91
C LYS A 264 6.23 -4.55 -14.85
N GLU A 265 6.31 -5.17 -13.68
CA GLU A 265 5.40 -4.89 -12.56
C GLU A 265 5.49 -3.42 -12.11
N LEU A 266 6.71 -2.90 -11.97
CA LEU A 266 6.94 -1.49 -11.63
C LEU A 266 6.40 -0.54 -12.71
N GLU A 267 6.58 -0.86 -13.99
CA GLU A 267 6.02 -0.08 -15.11
C GLU A 267 4.49 -0.07 -15.05
N GLU A 268 3.84 -1.22 -14.85
CA GLU A 268 2.38 -1.32 -14.76
C GLU A 268 1.80 -0.54 -13.57
N ARG A 269 2.55 -0.46 -12.46
CA ARG A 269 2.12 0.20 -11.22
C ARG A 269 2.42 1.70 -11.19
N LEU A 270 3.57 2.12 -11.73
CA LEU A 270 4.13 3.45 -11.50
C LEU A 270 4.07 4.35 -12.73
N VAL A 271 4.02 3.78 -13.94
CA VAL A 271 3.94 4.58 -15.17
C VAL A 271 2.46 4.78 -15.49
N PRO A 272 1.91 5.99 -15.34
CA PRO A 272 0.51 6.24 -15.66
C PRO A 272 0.29 5.90 -17.13
N LYS A 273 -0.66 5.00 -17.42
CA LYS A 273 -1.14 4.76 -18.79
C LYS A 273 -1.85 6.02 -19.26
N SER A 274 -1.11 6.94 -19.87
CA SER A 274 -1.70 8.06 -20.59
C SER A 274 -2.43 7.50 -21.82
N VAL A 275 -3.75 7.41 -21.73
CA VAL A 275 -4.60 7.11 -22.89
C VAL A 275 -4.88 8.44 -23.58
N GLU A 276 -4.42 8.62 -24.81
CA GLU A 276 -4.76 9.84 -25.55
C GLU A 276 -6.27 9.93 -25.74
N ILE A 277 -6.86 11.12 -25.57
CA ILE A 277 -8.28 11.35 -25.87
C ILE A 277 -8.58 11.02 -27.34
N SER A 278 -7.60 11.18 -28.25
CA SER A 278 -7.69 10.76 -29.66
C SER A 278 -7.95 9.26 -29.83
N SER A 279 -7.51 8.44 -28.88
CA SER A 279 -7.70 6.98 -28.87
C SER A 279 -9.06 6.56 -28.28
N LEU A 280 -9.85 7.52 -27.78
CA LEU A 280 -11.18 7.29 -27.25
C LEU A 280 -12.08 6.83 -28.40
N LYS A 281 -12.47 5.55 -28.34
CA LYS A 281 -13.38 4.97 -29.32
C LYS A 281 -14.80 5.37 -28.94
N PHE A 282 -15.44 6.19 -29.77
CA PHE A 282 -16.85 6.47 -29.66
C PHE A 282 -17.66 5.36 -30.32
N LYS A 283 -18.69 4.88 -29.62
CA LYS A 283 -19.68 3.96 -30.16
C LYS A 283 -21.04 4.32 -29.58
N GLU A 284 -22.01 4.57 -30.44
CA GLU A 284 -23.39 4.91 -30.05
C GLU A 284 -24.12 3.64 -29.62
N ILE A 285 -24.72 3.64 -28.42
CA ILE A 285 -25.65 2.60 -27.98
C ILE A 285 -27.05 3.15 -28.18
N ARG A 286 -27.84 2.49 -29.04
CA ARG A 286 -29.22 2.88 -29.28
C ARG A 286 -30.14 2.22 -28.26
N SER A 287 -31.05 3.01 -27.71
CA SER A 287 -32.15 2.54 -26.86
C SER A 287 -33.47 2.85 -27.55
N GLU A 288 -34.48 2.01 -27.33
CA GLU A 288 -35.86 2.30 -27.72
C GLU A 288 -36.45 3.46 -26.89
N TYR A 289 -35.82 3.77 -25.75
CA TYR A 289 -36.14 4.89 -24.88
C TYR A 289 -35.30 6.13 -25.23
N SER A 290 -35.95 7.27 -25.41
CA SER A 290 -35.33 8.52 -25.85
C SER A 290 -34.80 9.40 -24.71
N ALA A 291 -35.24 9.16 -23.48
CA ALA A 291 -34.81 9.91 -22.29
C ALA A 291 -33.81 9.08 -21.49
N ILE A 292 -32.56 9.51 -21.36
CA ILE A 292 -31.52 8.88 -20.52
C ILE A 292 -31.03 9.88 -19.48
N ARG A 293 -30.94 9.49 -18.20
CA ARG A 293 -30.59 10.42 -17.11
C ARG A 293 -29.38 10.02 -16.27
N SER A 294 -29.17 8.73 -16.02
CA SER A 294 -28.03 8.24 -15.23
C SER A 294 -27.41 7.02 -15.91
N VAL A 295 -26.09 6.90 -15.85
CA VAL A 295 -25.32 5.84 -16.50
C VAL A 295 -24.20 5.34 -15.59
N ALA A 296 -24.01 4.03 -15.55
CA ALA A 296 -22.90 3.35 -14.91
C ALA A 296 -22.24 2.38 -15.89
N VAL A 297 -20.91 2.32 -15.86
CA VAL A 297 -20.13 1.39 -16.68
C VAL A 297 -19.30 0.51 -15.77
N TYR A 298 -19.38 -0.80 -15.97
CA TYR A 298 -18.60 -1.75 -15.20
C TYR A 298 -18.35 -3.03 -16.01
N ASN A 299 -17.09 -3.46 -16.10
CA ASN A 299 -16.66 -4.68 -16.80
C ASN A 299 -17.30 -4.87 -18.20
N GLY A 300 -17.30 -3.81 -19.02
CA GLY A 300 -17.83 -3.85 -20.39
C GLY A 300 -19.36 -3.88 -20.49
N LYS A 301 -20.08 -3.68 -19.39
CA LYS A 301 -21.53 -3.49 -19.34
C LYS A 301 -21.87 -2.04 -19.07
N VAL A 302 -22.99 -1.58 -19.60
CA VAL A 302 -23.53 -0.25 -19.39
C VAL A 302 -24.92 -0.38 -18.79
N ALA A 303 -25.10 0.08 -17.56
CA ALA A 303 -26.40 0.22 -16.93
C ALA A 303 -26.85 1.68 -17.02
N PHE A 304 -28.08 1.94 -17.43
CA PHE A 304 -28.57 3.31 -17.53
C PHE A 304 -30.07 3.40 -17.28
N SER A 305 -30.48 4.51 -16.70
CA SER A 305 -31.90 4.83 -16.56
C SER A 305 -32.45 5.39 -17.86
N ALA A 306 -33.62 4.90 -18.28
CA ALA A 306 -34.26 5.35 -19.49
C ALA A 306 -35.79 5.47 -19.38
N GLY A 307 -36.40 6.27 -20.25
CA GLY A 307 -37.86 6.44 -20.34
C GLY A 307 -38.32 7.00 -21.69
N SER A 308 -39.63 7.05 -21.88
CA SER A 308 -40.24 7.53 -23.13
C SER A 308 -40.45 9.05 -23.10
N GLY A 309 -40.09 9.75 -24.18
CA GLY A 309 -40.26 11.19 -24.33
C GLY A 309 -38.96 11.99 -24.21
N HIS A 310 -39.06 13.31 -24.00
CA HIS A 310 -37.90 14.20 -23.93
C HIS A 310 -37.64 14.70 -22.52
N ILE A 311 -36.37 14.64 -22.10
CA ILE A 311 -35.94 15.27 -20.86
C ILE A 311 -35.90 16.77 -21.08
N LYS A 312 -36.62 17.53 -20.25
CA LYS A 312 -36.62 18.99 -20.25
C LYS A 312 -36.14 19.49 -18.89
N ILE A 313 -35.01 20.20 -18.89
CA ILE A 313 -34.45 20.78 -17.68
C ILE A 313 -35.48 21.73 -17.04
N ASN A 314 -35.69 21.61 -15.72
CA ASN A 314 -36.62 22.42 -14.93
C ASN A 314 -38.09 22.39 -15.40
N ASN A 315 -38.55 21.27 -15.96
CA ASN A 315 -39.92 21.13 -16.43
C ASN A 315 -40.61 19.90 -15.81
N PRO A 316 -41.65 20.08 -14.98
CA PRO A 316 -42.41 18.97 -14.36
C PRO A 316 -43.16 18.06 -15.33
N LYS A 317 -43.25 18.43 -16.62
CA LYS A 317 -43.82 17.61 -17.70
C LYS A 317 -42.73 16.90 -18.52
N SER A 318 -41.51 16.81 -17.98
CA SER A 318 -40.39 16.10 -18.58
C SER A 318 -40.68 14.60 -18.64
N ALA A 319 -40.02 13.89 -19.56
CA ALA A 319 -39.99 12.43 -19.50
C ALA A 319 -39.38 11.96 -18.18
N ASN A 320 -39.93 10.86 -17.65
CA ASN A 320 -39.51 10.23 -16.40
C ASN A 320 -38.78 8.91 -16.71
N PRO A 321 -37.45 8.86 -16.58
CA PRO A 321 -36.68 7.64 -16.80
C PRO A 321 -36.92 6.62 -15.69
N ASN A 322 -37.98 5.83 -15.83
CA ASN A 322 -38.40 4.82 -14.84
C ASN A 322 -38.00 3.38 -15.20
N HIS A 323 -37.26 3.20 -16.29
CA HIS A 323 -36.67 1.91 -16.66
C HIS A 323 -35.18 1.91 -16.33
N ILE A 324 -34.66 0.76 -15.92
CA ILE A 324 -33.23 0.49 -15.89
C ILE A 324 -32.93 -0.56 -16.94
N LEU A 325 -31.99 -0.24 -17.83
CA LEU A 325 -31.50 -1.16 -18.84
C LEU A 325 -30.04 -1.50 -18.57
N VAL A 326 -29.66 -2.73 -18.89
CA VAL A 326 -28.26 -3.18 -18.89
C VAL A 326 -27.94 -3.69 -20.28
N CYS A 327 -26.95 -3.08 -20.90
CA CYS A 327 -26.48 -3.45 -22.22
C CYS A 327 -25.04 -3.98 -22.16
N ASP A 328 -24.75 -4.93 -23.03
CA ASP A 328 -23.37 -5.31 -23.33
C ASP A 328 -22.75 -4.26 -24.29
N ALA A 329 -21.69 -3.59 -23.86
CA ALA A 329 -21.11 -2.48 -24.63
C ALA A 329 -20.53 -2.93 -25.99
N LYS A 330 -20.15 -4.21 -26.12
CA LYS A 330 -19.55 -4.76 -27.33
C LYS A 330 -20.60 -5.15 -28.35
N SER A 331 -21.62 -5.90 -27.93
CA SER A 331 -22.67 -6.46 -28.78
C SER A 331 -23.93 -5.60 -28.90
N GLU A 332 -24.07 -4.54 -28.08
CA GLU A 332 -25.20 -3.61 -28.05
C GLU A 332 -26.54 -4.25 -27.64
N LYS A 333 -26.52 -5.50 -27.20
CA LYS A 333 -27.73 -6.20 -26.78
C LYS A 333 -28.12 -5.77 -25.37
N VAL A 334 -29.39 -5.44 -25.21
CA VAL A 334 -30.03 -5.35 -23.91
C VAL A 334 -30.06 -6.75 -23.30
N GLU A 335 -29.33 -6.94 -22.22
CA GLU A 335 -29.29 -8.20 -21.47
C GLU A 335 -30.36 -8.25 -20.39
N TYR A 336 -30.74 -7.08 -19.88
CA TYR A 336 -31.70 -6.93 -18.82
C TYR A 336 -32.43 -5.60 -18.94
N SER A 337 -33.72 -5.60 -18.69
CA SER A 337 -34.55 -4.41 -18.57
C SER A 337 -35.59 -4.63 -17.48
N THR A 338 -35.77 -3.66 -16.60
CA THR A 338 -36.89 -3.65 -15.66
C THR A 338 -37.44 -2.25 -15.47
N GLN A 339 -38.75 -2.15 -15.31
CA GLN A 339 -39.43 -0.92 -14.97
C GLN A 339 -39.65 -0.86 -13.46
N VAL A 340 -39.35 0.28 -12.85
CA VAL A 340 -39.74 0.54 -11.47
C VAL A 340 -41.22 0.94 -11.46
N SER A 341 -42.01 0.33 -10.58
CA SER A 341 -43.49 0.23 -10.57
C SER A 341 -44.37 1.48 -10.78
N LYS A 342 -43.84 2.69 -10.96
CA LYS A 342 -44.62 3.92 -11.12
C LYS A 342 -44.18 4.69 -12.39
N ASP A 343 -45.14 5.22 -13.14
CA ASP A 343 -44.86 5.91 -14.42
C ASP A 343 -44.34 7.35 -14.26
N TRP A 344 -44.43 7.89 -13.05
CA TRP A 344 -44.09 9.28 -12.74
C TRP A 344 -42.76 9.43 -11.98
N VAL A 345 -42.04 8.34 -11.70
CA VAL A 345 -40.75 8.41 -11.00
C VAL A 345 -39.57 8.47 -11.97
N SER A 346 -38.47 9.09 -11.53
CA SER A 346 -37.21 9.13 -12.25
C SER A 346 -36.13 8.35 -11.50
N ILE A 347 -35.35 7.55 -12.23
CA ILE A 347 -34.21 6.80 -11.69
C ILE A 347 -32.93 7.64 -11.84
N GLU A 348 -32.21 7.78 -10.74
CA GLU A 348 -30.97 8.55 -10.61
C GLU A 348 -29.88 7.74 -9.90
N ASP A 349 -28.65 8.24 -9.94
CA ASP A 349 -27.46 7.68 -9.27
C ASP A 349 -27.28 6.17 -9.46
N VAL A 350 -27.44 5.72 -10.70
CA VAL A 350 -27.17 4.35 -11.08
C VAL A 350 -25.69 4.05 -10.81
N GLN A 351 -25.44 2.99 -10.06
CA GLN A 351 -24.12 2.42 -9.80
C GLN A 351 -24.16 0.93 -10.07
N MET A 352 -23.02 0.37 -10.49
CA MET A 352 -22.94 -1.04 -10.89
C MET A 352 -21.59 -1.63 -10.51
N ASN A 353 -21.61 -2.87 -10.03
CA ASN A 353 -20.44 -3.74 -9.90
C ASN A 353 -20.78 -5.16 -10.38
N ASP A 354 -19.94 -6.17 -10.11
CA ASP A 354 -20.16 -7.56 -10.55
C ASP A 354 -21.50 -8.15 -10.10
N ASN A 355 -21.97 -7.83 -8.89
CA ASN A 355 -23.12 -8.48 -8.27
C ASN A 355 -24.38 -7.63 -8.26
N TRP A 356 -24.25 -6.30 -8.19
CA TRP A 356 -25.34 -5.40 -7.86
C TRP A 356 -25.44 -4.22 -8.83
N ILE A 357 -26.68 -3.78 -9.06
CA ILE A 357 -26.98 -2.44 -9.56
C ILE A 357 -27.76 -1.74 -8.46
N VAL A 358 -27.32 -0.55 -8.08
CA VAL A 358 -27.97 0.26 -7.04
C VAL A 358 -28.37 1.59 -7.65
N PHE A 359 -29.55 2.09 -7.30
CA PHE A 359 -30.04 3.37 -7.81
C PHE A 359 -31.06 3.99 -6.87
N ARG A 360 -31.27 5.31 -7.03
CA ARG A 360 -32.32 6.06 -6.37
C ARG A 360 -33.51 6.27 -7.30
N VAL A 361 -34.68 6.39 -6.71
CA VAL A 361 -35.94 6.65 -7.38
C VAL A 361 -36.55 7.90 -6.76
N VAL A 362 -36.73 8.94 -7.57
CA VAL A 362 -37.19 10.27 -7.14
C VAL A 362 -38.48 10.67 -7.84
N GLU A 363 -39.33 11.47 -7.18
CA GLU A 363 -40.46 12.15 -7.83
C GLU A 363 -40.00 13.41 -8.56
N ASP A 364 -40.55 13.65 -9.75
CA ASP A 364 -40.42 14.91 -10.48
C ASP A 364 -41.64 15.81 -10.16
N PRO A 365 -41.50 17.10 -9.73
CA PRO A 365 -40.30 17.94 -9.79
C PRO A 365 -39.67 18.30 -8.44
N ALA A 366 -38.34 18.15 -8.38
CA ALA A 366 -37.41 18.77 -7.43
C ALA A 366 -37.57 18.39 -5.94
N GLY A 367 -36.65 17.52 -5.48
CA GLY A 367 -36.33 17.36 -4.05
C GLY A 367 -37.32 16.56 -3.22
N ALA A 368 -38.25 15.87 -3.89
CA ALA A 368 -39.19 14.98 -3.24
C ALA A 368 -38.54 13.65 -2.81
N PRO A 369 -39.11 13.00 -1.78
CA PRO A 369 -38.54 11.81 -1.12
C PRO A 369 -38.07 10.72 -2.09
N ALA A 370 -36.80 10.37 -1.92
CA ALA A 370 -36.14 9.34 -2.70
C ALA A 370 -36.22 7.97 -2.03
N GLU A 371 -36.60 6.94 -2.79
CA GLU A 371 -36.45 5.54 -2.40
C GLU A 371 -35.19 4.96 -3.03
N CYS A 372 -34.61 3.91 -2.42
CA CYS A 372 -33.43 3.25 -2.97
C CYS A 372 -33.73 1.78 -3.28
N PHE A 373 -33.21 1.32 -4.41
CA PHE A 373 -33.42 -0.04 -4.90
C PHE A 373 -32.10 -0.67 -5.30
N VAL A 374 -32.06 -1.99 -5.19
CA VAL A 374 -30.96 -2.81 -5.71
C VAL A 374 -31.50 -3.89 -6.64
N ILE A 375 -30.72 -4.22 -7.64
CA ILE A 375 -30.95 -5.37 -8.52
C ILE A 375 -29.78 -6.31 -8.35
N ASN A 376 -30.08 -7.56 -8.01
CA ASN A 376 -29.09 -8.61 -8.05
C ASN A 376 -28.85 -9.03 -9.50
N ARG A 377 -27.65 -8.79 -10.04
CA ARG A 377 -27.32 -9.02 -11.46
C ARG A 377 -27.35 -10.49 -11.87
N LYS A 378 -27.21 -11.41 -10.92
CA LYS A 378 -27.27 -12.86 -11.18
C LYS A 378 -28.71 -13.36 -11.32
N THR A 379 -29.63 -12.79 -10.55
CA THR A 379 -31.03 -13.26 -10.47
C THR A 379 -32.02 -12.32 -11.16
N GLY A 380 -31.61 -11.09 -11.49
CA GLY A 380 -32.49 -10.05 -12.01
C GLY A 380 -33.50 -9.52 -10.99
N LYS A 381 -33.43 -9.95 -9.73
CA LYS A 381 -34.40 -9.60 -8.69
C LYS A 381 -34.22 -8.14 -8.26
N LEU A 382 -35.27 -7.34 -8.45
CA LEU A 382 -35.41 -6.00 -7.89
C LEU A 382 -35.80 -6.08 -6.42
N ILE A 383 -35.08 -5.37 -5.56
CA ILE A 383 -35.27 -5.32 -4.12
C ILE A 383 -35.29 -3.86 -3.69
N LYS A 384 -36.37 -3.46 -3.02
CA LYS A 384 -36.43 -2.17 -2.33
C LYS A 384 -35.57 -2.22 -1.07
N LEU A 385 -34.65 -1.27 -0.92
CA LEU A 385 -33.95 -1.02 0.33
C LEU A 385 -34.86 -0.23 1.27
N LEU A 386 -34.67 -0.42 2.59
CA LEU A 386 -35.56 0.16 3.60
C LEU A 386 -37.03 -0.24 3.36
N GLN A 387 -37.32 -1.55 3.38
CA GLN A 387 -38.63 -2.10 2.98
C GLN A 387 -39.84 -1.54 3.76
N ASN A 388 -39.60 -1.09 5.00
CA ASN A 388 -40.63 -0.50 5.85
C ASN A 388 -40.90 0.98 5.53
N TYR A 389 -40.02 1.62 4.75
CA TYR A 389 -40.21 2.98 4.28
C TYR A 389 -41.04 2.97 3.00
N SER A 390 -42.17 3.66 3.01
CA SER A 390 -43.00 3.89 1.83
C SER A 390 -43.45 5.33 1.87
N TRP A 391 -43.17 6.06 0.78
CA TRP A 391 -43.58 7.44 0.63
C TRP A 391 -45.02 7.55 0.05
N ASP A 392 -45.83 6.49 0.07
CA ASP A 392 -47.25 6.66 -0.22
C ASP A 392 -47.87 7.60 0.82
N GLY A 393 -48.32 8.78 0.38
CA GLY A 393 -48.84 9.86 1.24
C GLY A 393 -50.06 9.51 2.10
N ASN A 394 -50.43 8.23 2.20
CA ASN A 394 -51.52 7.67 3.01
C ASN A 394 -51.07 6.79 4.18
N SER A 395 -49.77 6.54 4.40
CA SER A 395 -49.33 5.74 5.56
C SER A 395 -49.26 6.60 6.84
N SER A 396 -49.72 6.06 7.97
CA SER A 396 -49.82 6.76 9.26
C SER A 396 -48.78 6.30 10.29
N SER A 397 -47.61 5.83 9.86
CA SER A 397 -46.54 5.35 10.75
C SER A 397 -45.39 6.34 10.92
N ILE A 398 -44.65 6.16 12.01
CA ILE A 398 -43.59 7.00 12.60
C ILE A 398 -42.30 7.14 11.75
N ASP A 399 -42.19 6.45 10.60
CA ASP A 399 -40.96 6.38 9.79
C ASP A 399 -40.88 7.44 8.66
N LYS A 400 -41.52 8.61 8.83
CA LYS A 400 -41.67 9.65 7.78
C LYS A 400 -40.50 10.63 7.65
N ASP A 401 -39.55 10.59 8.56
CA ASP A 401 -38.67 11.74 8.79
C ASP A 401 -37.36 11.68 8.01
N PHE A 402 -37.16 10.77 7.05
CA PHE A 402 -35.91 10.71 6.30
C PHE A 402 -36.08 10.37 4.83
N THR A 403 -35.25 10.98 3.98
CA THR A 403 -35.15 10.76 2.53
C THR A 403 -33.75 10.27 2.18
N VAL A 404 -33.60 9.46 1.11
CA VAL A 404 -32.27 9.02 0.66
C VAL A 404 -31.61 10.11 -0.20
N ASP A 405 -30.70 10.87 0.39
CA ASP A 405 -30.00 11.96 -0.31
C ASP A 405 -28.92 11.43 -1.26
N TYR A 406 -28.19 10.40 -0.84
CA TYR A 406 -27.11 9.82 -1.64
C TYR A 406 -26.98 8.32 -1.39
N VAL A 407 -26.49 7.61 -2.41
CA VAL A 407 -26.15 6.19 -2.32
C VAL A 407 -24.75 5.94 -2.82
N LEU A 408 -24.02 5.02 -2.17
CA LEU A 408 -22.72 4.53 -2.62
C LEU A 408 -22.69 3.01 -2.58
N LEU A 409 -22.23 2.40 -3.67
CA LEU A 409 -22.01 0.97 -3.79
C LEU A 409 -20.51 0.66 -3.65
N GLN A 410 -20.14 -0.15 -2.65
CA GLN A 410 -18.76 -0.63 -2.49
C GLN A 410 -18.76 -2.10 -2.07
N GLY A 411 -18.23 -2.98 -2.93
CA GLY A 411 -18.31 -4.43 -2.74
C GLY A 411 -19.76 -4.90 -2.67
N ASP A 412 -20.11 -5.66 -1.64
CA ASP A 412 -21.49 -6.12 -1.41
C ASP A 412 -22.31 -5.18 -0.50
N TYR A 413 -21.80 -3.98 -0.20
CA TYR A 413 -22.44 -3.02 0.70
C TYR A 413 -22.97 -1.80 -0.07
N ALA A 414 -24.21 -1.42 0.25
CA ALA A 414 -24.81 -0.15 -0.17
C ALA A 414 -24.87 0.78 1.05
N TYR A 415 -24.20 1.93 0.95
CA TYR A 415 -24.21 2.99 1.96
C TYR A 415 -25.24 4.04 1.56
N LEU A 416 -26.15 4.37 2.49
CA LEU A 416 -27.21 5.33 2.27
C LEU A 416 -26.98 6.54 3.18
N VAL A 417 -26.97 7.73 2.58
CA VAL A 417 -27.02 8.99 3.33
C VAL A 417 -28.49 9.37 3.46
N LEU A 418 -28.98 9.42 4.68
CA LEU A 418 -30.35 9.81 4.99
C LEU A 418 -30.37 11.28 5.40
N ASN A 419 -31.29 12.04 4.84
CA ASN A 419 -31.54 13.44 5.19
C ASN A 419 -32.93 13.56 5.81
N GLY A 420 -33.04 14.20 6.98
CA GLY A 420 -34.30 14.30 7.73
C GLY A 420 -34.73 15.71 8.08
#